data_AF-A0A7C6UUE5-F1
#
_entry.id   AF-A0A7C6UUE5-F1
#
_cell.length_a   1.000
_cell.length_b   1.000
_cell.length_c   1.000
_cell.angle_alpha   90.00
_cell.angle_beta   90.00
_cell.angle_gamma   90.00
#
_symmetry.space_group_name_H-M   'P 1'
#
loop_
_entity.id
_entity.type
_entity.pdbx_description
1 polymer ?
#
loop_
_entity_poly.entity_id
_entity_poly.type
_entity_poly.pdbx_seq_one_letter_code
_entity_poly.pdbx_strand_id
1 'polypeptide(L)'
;MKLKKIDPEKRVLIVALIIDLIAAIVAYFMGYPAWALGFLYGYLITAINFIAMALAAVRYVKMDPEGARLAAMGSYFGRMLFIAVAIILLKFWTAINVWATMLGFFALRLALLLEGVGIFGLEKRGENNGS
;
A
#
# COMPACT_ATOMS: atom_id res chain seq x y z
N MET A 1 29.28 6.10 -5.37
CA MET A 1 28.24 5.08 -5.12
C MET A 1 26.98 5.50 -5.87
N LYS A 2 26.72 4.95 -7.06
CA LYS A 2 25.55 5.32 -7.88
C LYS A 2 24.31 4.83 -7.14
N LEU A 3 23.52 5.75 -6.57
CA LEU A 3 22.22 5.44 -5.99
C LEU A 3 21.36 4.81 -7.09
N LYS A 4 21.18 3.49 -7.00
CA LYS A 4 20.27 2.73 -7.86
C LYS A 4 18.91 3.40 -7.72
N LYS A 5 18.40 4.01 -8.81
CA LYS A 5 17.05 4.60 -8.83
C LYS A 5 16.09 3.51 -8.36
N ILE A 6 15.60 3.62 -7.14
CA ILE A 6 14.61 2.69 -6.60
C ILE A 6 13.35 2.92 -7.41
N ASP A 7 12.81 1.86 -8.01
CA ASP A 7 11.53 1.94 -8.72
C ASP A 7 10.47 2.52 -7.77
N PRO A 8 9.65 3.49 -8.21
CA PRO A 8 8.72 4.22 -7.34
C PRO A 8 7.81 3.27 -6.54
N GLU A 9 7.41 2.14 -7.13
CA GLU A 9 6.64 1.09 -6.47
C GLU A 9 7.32 0.52 -5.22
N LYS A 10 8.63 0.27 -5.28
CA LYS A 10 9.40 -0.25 -4.15
C LYS A 10 9.54 0.80 -3.06
N ARG A 11 9.60 2.07 -3.44
CA ARG A 11 9.69 3.19 -2.49
C ARG A 11 8.40 3.32 -1.69
N VAL A 12 7.23 3.27 -2.33
CA VAL A 12 5.92 3.22 -1.66
C VAL A 12 5.87 2.08 -0.64
N LEU A 13 6.25 0.86 -1.06
CA LEU A 13 6.21 -0.33 -0.20
C LEU A 13 7.13 -0.18 1.02
N ILE A 14 8.34 0.33 0.82
CA ILE A 14 9.30 0.56 1.92
C ILE A 14 8.76 1.62 2.90
N VAL A 15 8.20 2.71 2.40
CA VAL A 15 7.63 3.76 3.27
C VAL A 15 6.45 3.21 4.07
N ALA A 16 5.54 2.49 3.43
CA ALA A 16 4.42 1.84 4.11
C ALA A 16 4.91 0.84 5.17
N LEU A 17 5.89 0.01 4.83
CA LEU A 17 6.52 -0.94 5.75
C LEU A 17 7.11 -0.25 6.98
N ILE A 18 7.82 0.86 6.79
CA ILE A 18 8.42 1.62 7.89
C ILE A 18 7.33 2.18 8.81
N ILE A 19 6.27 2.75 8.24
CA ILE A 19 5.13 3.28 9.02
C ILE A 19 4.51 2.16 9.86
N ASP A 20 4.22 1.01 9.24
CA ASP A 20 3.61 -0.13 9.93
C ASP A 20 4.55 -0.76 10.97
N LEU A 21 5.86 -0.80 10.71
CA LEU A 21 6.86 -1.25 11.69
C LEU A 21 6.91 -0.33 12.91
N ILE A 22 6.91 0.99 12.71
CA ILE A 22 6.89 1.95 13.81
C ILE A 22 5.60 1.78 14.62
N ALA A 23 4.44 1.68 13.96
CA ALA A 23 3.16 1.46 14.62
C ALA A 23 3.15 0.13 15.40
N ALA A 24 3.71 -0.93 14.82
CA ALA A 24 3.81 -2.24 15.46
C ALA A 24 4.73 -2.23 16.68
N ILE A 25 5.90 -1.58 16.59
CA ILE A 25 6.84 -1.43 17.71
C ILE A 25 6.16 -0.66 18.86
N VAL A 26 5.52 0.47 18.55
CA VAL A 26 4.80 1.27 19.57
C VAL A 26 3.70 0.43 20.23
N ALA A 27 2.88 -0.27 19.45
CA ALA A 27 1.82 -1.13 19.97
C ALA A 27 2.35 -2.26 20.87
N TYR A 28 3.49 -2.86 20.49
CA TYR A 28 4.13 -3.91 21.27
C TYR A 28 4.62 -3.38 22.63
N PHE A 29 5.32 -2.24 22.65
CA PHE A 29 5.80 -1.62 23.89
C PHE A 29 4.67 -1.09 24.79
N MET A 30 3.51 -0.76 24.22
CA MET A 30 2.30 -0.41 24.98
C MET A 30 1.56 -1.63 25.55
N GLY A 31 2.06 -2.86 25.35
CA GLY A 31 1.44 -4.08 25.87
C GLY A 31 0.30 -4.62 25.00
N TYR A 32 0.18 -4.18 23.74
CA TYR A 32 -0.83 -4.64 22.80
C TYR A 32 -0.21 -5.47 21.65
N PRO A 33 0.30 -6.69 21.91
CA PRO A 33 0.95 -7.51 20.89
C PRO A 33 0.01 -7.90 19.74
N ALA A 34 -1.29 -8.06 20.01
CA ALA A 34 -2.29 -8.33 18.98
C ALA A 34 -2.46 -7.17 17.98
N TRP A 35 -2.21 -5.94 18.43
CA TRP A 35 -2.21 -4.77 17.54
C TRP A 35 -0.94 -4.72 16.70
N ALA A 36 0.21 -5.04 17.29
CA ALA A 36 1.47 -5.12 16.55
C ALA A 36 1.40 -6.13 15.38
N LEU A 37 0.85 -7.32 15.65
CA LEU A 37 0.60 -8.31 14.60
C LEU A 37 -0.42 -7.83 13.57
N GLY A 38 -1.44 -7.09 14.00
CA GLY A 38 -2.43 -6.48 13.11
C GLY A 38 -1.81 -5.52 12.10
N PHE A 39 -0.94 -4.60 12.54
CA PHE A 39 -0.26 -3.68 11.62
C PHE A 39 0.58 -4.43 10.57
N LEU A 40 1.37 -5.42 11.00
CA LEU A 40 2.19 -6.22 10.10
C LEU A 40 1.36 -7.06 9.12
N TYR A 41 0.24 -7.62 9.59
CA TYR A 41 -0.66 -8.39 8.74
C TYR A 41 -1.41 -7.50 7.74
N GLY A 42 -1.85 -6.32 8.16
CA GLY A 42 -2.43 -5.30 7.28
C GLY A 42 -1.46 -4.84 6.19
N TYR A 43 -0.18 -4.63 6.56
CA TYR A 43 0.89 -4.37 5.62
C TYR A 43 1.04 -5.51 4.60
N LEU A 44 1.10 -6.77 5.04
CA LEU A 44 1.28 -7.91 4.14
C LEU A 44 0.17 -7.99 3.10
N ILE A 45 -1.09 -7.88 3.52
CA ILE A 45 -2.23 -7.94 2.59
C ILE A 45 -2.18 -6.77 1.60
N THR A 46 -1.86 -5.56 2.06
CA THR A 46 -1.77 -4.38 1.18
C THR A 46 -0.60 -4.43 0.23
N ALA A 47 0.57 -4.90 0.67
CA ALA A 47 1.76 -5.04 -0.15
C ALA A 47 1.51 -6.01 -1.31
N ILE A 48 0.91 -7.17 -1.03
CA ILE A 48 0.54 -8.16 -2.06
C ILE A 48 -0.44 -7.54 -3.07
N ASN A 49 -1.46 -6.83 -2.57
CA ASN A 49 -2.44 -6.16 -3.41
C ASN A 49 -1.81 -5.06 -4.28
N PHE A 50 -0.88 -4.28 -3.72
CA PHE A 50 -0.18 -3.24 -4.44
C PHE A 50 0.71 -3.79 -5.55
N ILE A 51 1.43 -4.88 -5.30
CA ILE A 51 2.24 -5.56 -6.32
C ILE A 51 1.35 -6.09 -7.45
N ALA A 52 0.22 -6.72 -7.11
CA ALA A 52 -0.75 -7.18 -8.10
C ALA A 52 -1.29 -6.01 -8.93
N MET A 53 -1.50 -4.83 -8.32
CA MET A 53 -1.89 -3.61 -9.01
C MET A 53 -0.83 -3.11 -9.97
N ALA A 54 0.42 -3.01 -9.53
CA ALA A 54 1.54 -2.55 -10.36
C ALA A 54 1.70 -3.42 -11.60
N LEU A 55 1.69 -4.75 -11.44
CA LEU A 55 1.76 -5.71 -12.54
C LEU A 55 0.57 -5.58 -13.50
N ALA A 56 -0.63 -5.38 -12.96
CA ALA A 56 -1.84 -5.18 -13.77
C ALA A 56 -1.79 -3.87 -14.55
N ALA A 57 -1.31 -2.79 -13.96
CA ALA A 57 -1.17 -1.49 -14.61
C ALA A 57 -0.26 -1.56 -15.85
N VAL A 58 0.88 -2.26 -15.76
CA VAL A 58 1.78 -2.48 -16.91
C VAL A 58 1.07 -3.24 -18.05
N ARG A 59 0.15 -4.15 -17.73
CA ARG A 59 -0.68 -4.85 -18.72
C ARG A 59 -1.74 -3.94 -19.35
N TYR A 60 -2.40 -3.10 -18.56
CA TYR A 60 -3.50 -2.26 -19.05
C TYR A 60 -3.05 -1.17 -20.01
N VAL A 61 -1.86 -0.62 -19.85
CA VAL A 61 -1.30 0.39 -20.76
C VAL A 61 -1.10 -0.16 -22.19
N LYS A 62 -1.04 -1.49 -22.35
CA LYS A 62 -0.86 -2.16 -23.65
C LYS A 62 -2.17 -2.67 -24.28
N MET A 63 -3.31 -2.48 -23.61
CA MET A 63 -4.61 -2.95 -24.07
C MET A 63 -5.40 -1.85 -24.75
N ASP A 64 -6.31 -2.25 -25.65
CA ASP A 64 -7.27 -1.34 -26.26
C ASP A 64 -8.17 -0.70 -25.17
N PRO A 65 -8.51 0.59 -25.24
CA PRO A 65 -9.23 1.32 -24.19
C PRO A 65 -10.48 0.64 -23.65
N GLU A 66 -11.24 -0.06 -24.50
CA GLU A 66 -12.46 -0.77 -24.08
C GLU A 66 -12.14 -2.03 -23.25
N GLY A 67 -11.11 -2.77 -23.65
CA GLY A 67 -10.59 -3.93 -22.91
C GLY A 67 -9.88 -3.53 -21.61
N ALA A 68 -9.16 -2.42 -21.62
CA ALA A 68 -8.50 -1.87 -20.44
C ALA A 68 -9.52 -1.47 -19.36
N ARG A 69 -10.66 -0.88 -19.76
CA ARG A 69 -11.74 -0.50 -18.83
C ARG A 69 -12.35 -1.71 -18.14
N LEU A 70 -12.71 -2.75 -18.90
CA LEU A 70 -13.32 -3.96 -18.34
C LEU A 70 -12.34 -4.68 -17.40
N ALA A 71 -11.07 -4.77 -17.81
CA ALA A 71 -10.04 -5.43 -17.02
C ALA A 71 -9.70 -4.65 -15.73
N ALA A 72 -9.71 -3.31 -15.77
CA ALA A 72 -9.57 -2.46 -14.59
C ALA A 72 -10.74 -2.64 -13.61
N MET A 73 -11.98 -2.70 -14.11
CA MET A 73 -13.16 -2.97 -13.28
C MET A 73 -13.08 -4.34 -12.60
N GLY A 74 -12.75 -5.40 -13.35
CA GLY A 74 -12.59 -6.75 -12.79
C GLY A 74 -11.48 -6.82 -11.74
N SER A 75 -10.36 -6.16 -11.98
CA SER A 75 -9.26 -6.06 -11.00
C SER A 75 -9.68 -5.35 -9.73
N TYR A 76 -10.41 -4.23 -9.85
CA TYR A 76 -10.93 -3.52 -8.69
C TYR A 76 -11.88 -4.40 -7.85
N PHE A 77 -12.77 -5.12 -8.51
CA PHE A 77 -13.71 -6.03 -7.84
C PHE A 77 -12.98 -7.20 -7.15
N GLY A 78 -12.01 -7.82 -7.84
CA GLY A 78 -11.18 -8.88 -7.28
C GLY A 78 -10.40 -8.43 -6.04
N ARG A 79 -9.92 -7.18 -6.02
CA ARG A 79 -9.26 -6.60 -4.83
C ARG A 79 -10.22 -6.41 -3.68
N MET A 80 -11.42 -5.90 -3.93
CA MET A 80 -12.42 -5.75 -2.86
C MET A 80 -12.78 -7.10 -2.25
N LEU A 81 -12.96 -8.13 -3.08
CA LEU A 81 -13.18 -9.51 -2.60
C LEU A 81 -11.98 -10.02 -1.79
N PHE A 82 -10.75 -9.85 -2.28
CA PHE A 82 -9.55 -10.28 -1.57
C PHE A 82 -9.43 -9.62 -0.19
N ILE A 83 -9.64 -8.31 -0.11
CA ILE A 83 -9.62 -7.57 1.16
C ILE A 83 -10.73 -8.07 2.09
N ALA A 84 -11.95 -8.23 1.59
CA ALA A 84 -13.07 -8.70 2.38
C ALA A 84 -12.81 -10.10 2.95
N VAL A 85 -12.32 -11.03 2.13
CA VAL A 85 -11.93 -12.39 2.57
C VAL A 85 -10.82 -12.33 3.61
N ALA A 86 -9.77 -11.53 3.39
CA ALA A 86 -8.67 -11.40 4.34
C ALA A 86 -9.13 -10.85 5.70
N ILE A 87 -10.06 -9.89 5.72
CA ILE A 87 -10.67 -9.36 6.95
C ILE A 87 -11.56 -10.40 7.64
N ILE A 88 -12.35 -11.17 6.87
CA ILE A 88 -13.18 -12.23 7.44
C ILE A 88 -12.31 -13.32 8.08
N LEU A 89 -11.18 -13.68 7.46
CA LEU A 89 -10.23 -14.65 8.01
C LEU A 89 -9.65 -14.19 9.36
N LEU A 90 -9.51 -12.88 9.59
CA LEU A 90 -9.04 -12.35 10.87
C LEU A 90 -10.01 -12.62 12.03
N LYS A 91 -11.32 -12.80 11.77
CA LYS A 91 -12.25 -13.21 12.83
C LYS A 91 -11.95 -14.58 13.42
N PHE A 92 -11.29 -15.45 12.65
CA PHE A 92 -10.90 -16.78 13.12
C PHE A 92 -9.58 -16.77 13.89
N TRP A 93 -8.87 -15.63 13.91
CA TRP A 93 -7.56 -15.50 14.54
C TRP A 93 -7.57 -14.43 15.63
N THR A 94 -7.88 -14.84 16.86
CA THR A 94 -7.94 -13.97 18.05
C THR A 94 -6.60 -13.33 18.42
N ALA A 95 -5.49 -13.83 17.86
CA ALA A 95 -4.17 -13.26 18.04
C ALA A 95 -3.96 -11.94 17.28
N ILE A 96 -4.81 -11.60 16.30
CA ILE A 96 -4.66 -10.42 15.45
C ILE A 96 -5.82 -9.46 15.66
N ASN A 97 -5.51 -8.20 15.95
CA ASN A 97 -6.54 -7.17 16.07
C ASN A 97 -6.99 -6.68 14.68
N VAL A 98 -8.29 -6.77 14.41
CA VAL A 98 -8.90 -6.36 13.14
C VAL A 98 -8.74 -4.85 12.89
N TRP A 99 -8.86 -4.02 13.93
CA TRP A 99 -8.73 -2.56 13.81
C TRP A 99 -7.31 -2.15 13.45
N ALA A 100 -6.30 -2.77 14.10
CA ALA A 100 -4.91 -2.54 13.76
C ALA A 100 -4.59 -2.98 12.32
N THR A 101 -5.18 -4.08 11.86
CA THR A 101 -5.05 -4.53 10.46
C THR A 101 -5.66 -3.52 9.48
N MET A 102 -6.84 -2.97 9.79
CA MET A 102 -7.46 -1.94 8.96
C MET A 102 -6.63 -0.65 8.91
N LEU A 103 -6.00 -0.26 10.02
CA LEU A 103 -5.10 0.89 10.07
C LEU A 103 -3.83 0.67 9.24
N GLY A 104 -3.21 -0.52 9.32
CA GLY A 104 -2.08 -0.86 8.45
C GLY A 104 -2.48 -0.88 6.97
N PHE A 105 -3.72 -1.26 6.67
CA PHE A 105 -4.29 -1.13 5.33
C PHE A 105 -4.28 0.31 4.79
N PHE A 106 -4.51 1.27 5.68
CA PHE A 106 -4.53 2.69 5.36
C PHE A 106 -3.14 3.29 5.21
N ALA A 107 -2.13 2.74 5.88
CA ALA A 107 -0.75 3.22 5.83
C ALA A 107 -0.20 3.24 4.39
N LEU A 108 -0.49 2.22 3.57
CA LEU A 108 -0.08 2.18 2.17
C LEU A 108 -0.74 3.29 1.32
N ARG A 109 -2.00 3.64 1.58
CA ARG A 109 -2.67 4.76 0.90
C ARG A 109 -2.07 6.11 1.29
N LEU A 110 -1.72 6.27 2.57
CA LEU A 110 -1.00 7.45 3.05
C LEU A 110 0.39 7.54 2.41
N ALA A 111 1.13 6.44 2.32
CA ALA A 111 2.43 6.40 1.65
C ALA A 111 2.33 6.81 0.17
N LEU A 112 1.31 6.32 -0.55
CA LEU A 112 1.03 6.74 -1.93
C LEU A 112 0.71 8.23 -2.05
N LEU A 113 -0.12 8.76 -1.16
CA LEU A 113 -0.45 10.19 -1.15
C LEU A 113 0.79 11.04 -0.85
N LEU A 114 1.61 10.64 0.12
CA LEU A 114 2.85 11.33 0.45
C LEU A 114 3.84 11.32 -0.71
N GLU A 115 3.96 10.19 -1.42
CA GLU A 115 4.82 10.10 -2.59
C GLU A 115 4.28 10.93 -3.77
N GLY A 116 2.97 10.87 -4.03
CA GLY A 116 2.32 11.68 -5.06
C GLY A 116 2.46 13.18 -4.79
N VAL A 117 2.16 13.65 -3.57
CA VAL A 117 2.33 15.05 -3.17
C VAL A 117 3.81 15.46 -3.21
N GLY A 118 4.74 14.57 -2.82
CA GLY A 118 6.16 14.83 -2.90
C GLY A 118 6.66 15.03 -4.34
N ILE A 119 6.16 14.23 -5.29
CA ILE A 119 6.49 14.36 -6.72
C ILE A 119 5.89 15.65 -7.29
N PHE A 120 4.59 15.91 -7.08
CA PHE A 120 3.94 17.13 -7.55
C PHE A 120 4.53 18.40 -6.92
N GLY A 121 4.91 18.34 -5.64
CA GLY A 121 5.55 19.46 -4.93
C GLY A 121 6.97 19.75 -5.40
N LEU A 122 7.71 18.72 -5.85
CA LEU A 122 9.05 18.88 -6.43
C LEU A 122 8.99 19.42 -7.86
N GLU A 123 8.00 19.01 -8.66
CA GLU A 123 7.79 19.53 -10.02
C GLU A 123 7.49 21.04 -10.00
N LYS A 124 6.63 21.48 -9.06
CA LYS A 124 6.33 22.91 -8.84
C LYS A 124 7.53 23.73 -8.36
N ARG A 125 8.55 23.10 -7.77
CA ARG A 125 9.82 23.74 -7.37
C ARG A 125 10.85 23.78 -8.51
N GLY A 126 10.74 22.88 -9.49
CA GLY A 126 11.57 22.88 -10.69
C GLY A 126 11.23 24.03 -11.64
N GLU A 127 9.94 24.34 -11.81
CA GLU A 127 9.49 25.50 -12.62
C GLU A 127 9.92 26.85 -12.01
N ASN A 128 9.91 26.97 -10.68
CA ASN A 128 10.16 28.26 -10.01
C ASN A 128 11.64 28.66 -9.92
N ASN A 129 12.57 27.75 -10.25
CA ASN A 129 14.02 28.02 -10.28
C ASN A 129 14.56 28.14 -11.72
N GLY A 130 13.69 28.10 -12.73
CA GLY A 130 14.03 28.19 -14.15
C GLY A 130 13.50 29.45 -14.86
N SER A 131 13.04 30.45 -14.12
CA SER A 131 12.57 31.75 -14.65
C SER A 131 13.52 32.88 -14.27
#